data_AF-A0A143HQS4-F1
#
_entry.id   AF-A0A143HQS4-F1
#
_cell.length_a   1.000
_cell.length_b   1.000
_cell.length_c   1.000
_cell.angle_alpha   90.00
_cell.angle_beta   90.00
_cell.angle_gamma   90.00
#
_symmetry.space_group_name_H-M   'P 1'
#
loop_
_entity.id
_entity.type
_entity.pdbx_description
1 polymer ?
#
loop_
_entity_poly.entity_id
_entity_poly.type
_entity_poly.pdbx_seq_one_letter_code
_entity_poly.pdbx_strand_id
1 'polypeptide(L)'
;MTPSTAPSPAPGSALNNPLWQFSLGFYGHAGVAEFLLDCQDRKGADVCLLLWASYAAAGGRRLSLEIWRVADRSLAPRRRIIASVRRLRRWLGRLRPYSLGLYERCKRYEQTLEQRQLAALWKLHAERWPEDRPALELAGQQYGLLQKEQARWAGLLDSYKANRV
;
A
#
# COMPACT_ATOMS: atom_id res chain seq x y z
N MET A 1 -2.02 -3.60 -41.20
CA MET A 1 -2.00 -2.74 -39.99
C MET A 1 -2.98 -3.33 -38.99
N THR A 2 -2.51 -4.16 -38.07
CA THR A 2 -3.30 -4.70 -36.95
C THR A 2 -2.93 -3.92 -35.69
N PRO A 3 -3.89 -3.43 -34.89
CA PRO A 3 -3.55 -2.87 -33.60
C PRO A 3 -3.12 -4.03 -32.68
N SER A 4 -1.98 -3.85 -32.04
CA SER A 4 -1.41 -4.75 -31.04
C SER A 4 -2.27 -4.71 -29.77
N THR A 5 -2.97 -5.81 -29.49
CA THR A 5 -3.75 -6.00 -28.28
C THR A 5 -2.79 -6.26 -27.11
N ALA A 6 -2.75 -5.33 -26.15
CA ALA A 6 -2.05 -5.53 -24.87
C ALA A 6 -2.61 -6.77 -24.15
N PRO A 7 -1.78 -7.54 -23.42
CA PRO A 7 -2.26 -8.72 -22.72
C PRO A 7 -3.24 -8.32 -21.60
N SER A 8 -4.48 -8.81 -21.69
CA SER A 8 -5.45 -8.77 -20.60
C SER A 8 -4.88 -9.49 -19.37
N PRO A 9 -4.87 -8.87 -18.17
CA PRO A 9 -4.44 -9.57 -16.97
C PRO A 9 -5.45 -10.67 -16.63
N ALA A 10 -4.99 -11.91 -16.51
CA ALA A 10 -5.77 -13.03 -15.99
C ALA A 10 -6.37 -12.65 -14.62
N PRO A 11 -7.62 -13.06 -14.30
CA PRO A 11 -8.24 -12.71 -13.04
C PRO A 11 -7.61 -13.55 -11.92
N GLY A 12 -6.56 -13.00 -11.30
CA GLY A 12 -6.40 -13.25 -9.88
C GLY A 12 -7.69 -12.81 -9.16
N SER A 13 -8.07 -13.50 -8.09
CA SER A 13 -9.28 -13.11 -7.33
C SER A 13 -9.25 -11.60 -7.04
N ALA A 14 -10.39 -10.93 -6.88
CA ALA A 14 -10.42 -9.49 -6.65
C ALA A 14 -9.43 -9.00 -5.55
N LEU A 15 -9.11 -9.90 -4.60
CA LEU A 15 -8.14 -9.71 -3.53
C LEU A 15 -6.68 -10.04 -3.92
N ASN A 16 -6.47 -10.99 -4.83
CA ASN A 16 -5.16 -11.38 -5.33
C ASN A 16 -4.87 -10.74 -6.70
N ASN A 17 -4.61 -9.43 -6.71
CA ASN A 17 -4.42 -8.63 -7.93
C ASN A 17 -2.96 -8.13 -8.08
N PRO A 18 -2.57 -7.50 -9.21
CA PRO A 18 -1.21 -7.01 -9.42
C PRO A 18 -0.70 -6.05 -8.34
N LEU A 19 -1.56 -5.17 -7.80
CA LEU A 19 -1.19 -4.28 -6.70
C LEU A 19 -0.88 -5.08 -5.42
N TRP A 20 -1.65 -6.13 -5.11
CA TRP A 20 -1.36 -7.02 -3.98
C TRP A 20 -0.01 -7.73 -4.15
N GLN A 21 0.25 -8.31 -5.32
CA GLN A 21 1.51 -9.01 -5.61
C GLN A 21 2.71 -8.08 -5.59
N PHE A 22 2.58 -6.87 -6.14
CA PHE A 22 3.58 -5.83 -6.01
C PHE A 22 3.82 -5.48 -4.54
N SER A 23 2.75 -5.28 -3.77
CA SER A 23 2.83 -4.89 -2.36
C SER A 23 3.59 -5.91 -1.52
N LEU A 24 3.34 -7.22 -1.74
CA LEU A 24 4.07 -8.29 -1.07
C LEU A 24 5.57 -8.24 -1.40
N GLY A 25 5.92 -8.10 -2.69
CA GLY A 25 7.30 -8.02 -3.12
C GLY A 25 8.02 -6.77 -2.62
N PHE A 26 7.40 -5.61 -2.77
CA PHE A 26 8.00 -4.33 -2.38
C PHE A 26 8.14 -4.23 -0.86
N TYR A 27 7.11 -4.64 -0.09
CA TYR A 27 7.20 -4.64 1.37
C TYR A 27 8.28 -5.61 1.90
N GLY A 28 8.50 -6.73 1.20
CA GLY A 28 9.56 -7.68 1.51
C GLY A 28 10.97 -7.22 1.10
N HIS A 29 11.10 -6.13 0.34
CA HIS A 29 12.40 -5.60 -0.08
C HIS A 29 13.13 -4.93 1.08
N ALA A 30 14.46 -5.05 1.09
CA ALA A 30 15.31 -4.56 2.17
C ALA A 30 15.05 -3.07 2.45
N GLY A 31 14.80 -2.73 3.71
CA GLY A 31 14.56 -1.36 4.18
C GLY A 31 13.16 -0.80 3.94
N VAL A 32 12.31 -1.45 3.13
CA VAL A 32 10.95 -0.94 2.84
C VAL A 32 10.02 -1.06 4.03
N ALA A 33 9.95 -2.24 4.64
CA ALA A 33 9.10 -2.45 5.82
C ALA A 33 9.44 -1.48 6.97
N GLU A 34 10.74 -1.29 7.25
CA GLU A 34 11.22 -0.33 8.26
C GLU A 34 10.75 1.09 7.94
N PHE A 35 10.95 1.54 6.70
CA PHE A 35 10.55 2.88 6.26
C PHE A 35 9.03 3.10 6.37
N LEU A 36 8.23 2.16 5.87
CA LEU A 36 6.76 2.28 5.88
C LEU A 36 6.19 2.25 7.31
N LEU A 37 6.79 1.46 8.20
CA LEU A 37 6.42 1.41 9.61
C LEU A 37 6.80 2.71 10.34
N ASP A 38 7.97 3.30 10.06
CA ASP A 38 8.35 4.62 10.61
C ASP A 38 7.36 5.71 10.16
N CYS A 39 7.01 5.75 8.87
CA CYS A 39 5.99 6.67 8.36
C CYS A 39 4.64 6.47 9.06
N GLN A 40 4.23 5.22 9.25
CA GLN A 40 2.99 4.91 9.94
C GLN A 40 3.00 5.39 11.39
N ASP A 41 4.05 5.05 12.14
CA ASP A 41 4.07 5.29 13.58
C ASP A 41 4.31 6.76 13.91
N ARG A 42 5.08 7.50 13.10
CA ARG A 42 5.41 8.92 13.35
C ARG A 42 4.47 9.91 12.66
N LYS A 43 3.89 9.54 11.52
CA LYS A 43 3.06 10.44 10.69
C LYS A 43 1.61 9.98 10.55
N GLY A 44 1.26 8.82 11.11
CA GLY A 44 -0.07 8.23 10.93
C GLY A 44 -0.31 7.78 9.48
N ALA A 45 0.75 7.51 8.71
CA ALA A 45 0.63 7.14 7.32
C ALA A 45 -0.16 5.83 7.12
N ASP A 46 -1.02 5.79 6.12
CA ASP A 46 -1.70 4.56 5.71
C ASP A 46 -0.76 3.79 4.77
N VAL A 47 -0.22 2.68 5.28
CA VAL A 47 0.73 1.84 4.54
C VAL A 47 0.14 1.37 3.20
N CYS A 48 -1.17 1.09 3.13
CA CYS A 48 -1.79 0.68 1.86
C CYS A 48 -1.81 1.81 0.83
N LEU A 49 -1.95 3.07 1.24
CA LEU A 49 -1.83 4.21 0.32
C LEU A 49 -0.39 4.46 -0.12
N LEU A 50 0.60 4.30 0.77
CA LEU A 50 2.00 4.38 0.38
C LEU A 50 2.36 3.26 -0.62
N LEU A 51 1.90 2.03 -0.38
CA LEU A 51 2.12 0.91 -1.31
C LEU A 51 1.46 1.17 -2.67
N TRP A 52 0.25 1.73 -2.70
CA TRP A 52 -0.43 2.11 -3.94
C TRP A 52 0.28 3.25 -4.69
N ALA A 53 0.75 4.27 -3.98
CA ALA A 53 1.56 5.34 -4.58
C ALA A 53 2.85 4.78 -5.20
N SER A 54 3.50 3.84 -4.50
CA SER A 54 4.70 3.16 -4.97
C SER A 54 4.42 2.33 -6.23
N TYR A 55 3.29 1.62 -6.25
CA TYR A 55 2.85 0.86 -7.42
C TYR A 55 2.59 1.76 -8.63
N ALA A 56 1.86 2.86 -8.46
CA ALA A 56 1.59 3.82 -9.52
C ALA A 56 2.89 4.40 -10.07
N ALA A 57 3.81 4.83 -9.19
CA ALA A 57 5.11 5.35 -9.59
C ALA A 57 5.98 4.30 -10.30
N ALA A 58 5.97 3.05 -9.85
CA ALA A 58 6.71 1.96 -10.49
C ALA A 58 6.22 1.71 -11.93
N GLY A 59 4.91 1.81 -12.15
CA GLY A 59 4.29 1.72 -13.48
C GLY A 59 4.38 2.99 -14.32
N GLY A 60 5.08 4.03 -13.86
CA GLY A 60 5.20 5.32 -14.56
C GLY A 60 3.92 6.16 -14.56
N ARG A 61 2.91 5.76 -13.78
CA ARG A 61 1.61 6.39 -13.75
C ARG A 61 1.58 7.57 -12.78
N ARG A 62 1.04 8.69 -13.25
CA ARG A 62 0.76 9.87 -12.41
C ARG A 62 -0.67 9.77 -11.88
N LEU A 63 -0.92 10.43 -10.75
CA LEU A 63 -2.24 10.48 -10.13
C LEU A 63 -2.70 11.94 -10.06
N SER A 64 -3.99 12.18 -10.24
CA SER A 64 -4.60 13.47 -9.89
C SER A 64 -4.76 13.58 -8.37
N LEU A 65 -4.88 14.82 -7.89
CA LEU A 65 -5.25 15.08 -6.49
C LEU A 65 -6.65 14.53 -6.17
N GLU A 66 -7.53 14.44 -7.16
CA GLU A 66 -8.90 13.99 -6.99
C GLU A 66 -8.97 12.48 -6.70
N ILE A 67 -8.34 11.64 -7.53
CA ILE A 67 -8.31 10.18 -7.30
C ILE A 67 -7.66 9.87 -5.96
N TRP A 68 -6.62 10.62 -5.58
CA TRP A 68 -5.96 10.49 -4.29
C TRP A 68 -6.91 10.77 -3.11
N ARG A 69 -7.68 11.87 -3.19
CA ARG A 69 -8.69 12.22 -2.17
C ARG A 69 -9.84 11.23 -2.13
N VAL A 70 -10.24 10.67 -3.26
CA VAL A 70 -11.27 9.61 -3.33
C VAL A 70 -10.74 8.34 -2.66
N ALA A 71 -9.52 7.93 -2.99
CA ALA A 71 -8.85 6.79 -2.39
C ALA A 71 -8.76 6.96 -0.86
N ASP A 72 -8.22 8.06 -0.37
CA ASP A 72 -8.09 8.33 1.07
C ASP A 72 -9.43 8.26 1.82
N ARG A 73 -10.46 8.96 1.31
CA ARG A 73 -11.80 8.95 1.91
C ARG A 73 -12.44 7.56 1.91
N SER A 74 -12.26 6.79 0.83
CA SER A 74 -12.81 5.43 0.72
C SER A 74 -12.22 4.46 1.75
N LEU A 75 -11.00 4.73 2.23
CA LEU A 75 -10.32 3.91 3.22
C LEU A 75 -10.60 4.34 4.66
N ALA A 76 -11.04 5.58 4.89
CA ALA A 76 -11.23 6.13 6.24
C ALA A 76 -12.09 5.25 7.18
N PRO A 77 -13.23 4.67 6.75
CA PRO A 77 -13.99 3.76 7.61
C PRO A 77 -13.21 2.50 8.01
N ARG A 78 -12.40 1.96 7.09
CA ARG A 78 -11.61 0.73 7.29
C ARG A 78 -10.43 0.95 8.24
N ARG A 79 -9.84 2.16 8.26
CA ARG A 79 -8.74 2.53 9.17
C ARG A 79 -9.09 2.32 10.63
N ARG A 80 -10.32 2.67 11.05
CA ARG A 80 -10.79 2.49 12.43
C ARG A 80 -10.85 1.02 12.83
N ILE A 81 -11.31 0.16 11.93
CA ILE A 81 -11.39 -1.29 12.14
C ILE A 81 -9.97 -1.86 12.27
N ILE A 82 -9.08 -1.54 11.33
CA ILE A 82 -7.69 -2.03 11.34
C ILE A 82 -6.94 -1.54 12.59
N ALA A 83 -7.11 -0.27 12.98
CA ALA A 83 -6.51 0.25 14.21
C ALA A 83 -6.97 -0.53 15.45
N SER A 84 -8.24 -0.94 15.49
CA SER A 84 -8.79 -1.74 16.59
C SER A 84 -8.20 -3.15 16.61
N VAL A 85 -8.09 -3.80 15.45
CA VAL A 85 -7.45 -5.12 15.30
C VAL A 85 -5.95 -5.05 15.67
N ARG A 86 -5.25 -3.99 15.28
CA ARG A 86 -3.84 -3.74 15.62
C ARG A 86 -3.63 -3.59 17.13
N ARG A 87 -4.51 -2.83 17.81
CA ARG A 87 -4.47 -2.71 19.27
C ARG A 87 -4.67 -4.06 19.94
N LEU A 88 -5.67 -4.82 19.49
CA LEU A 88 -5.94 -6.17 20.00
C LEU A 88 -4.74 -7.10 19.79
N ARG A 89 -4.16 -7.11 18.58
CA ARG A 89 -2.97 -7.93 18.29
C ARG A 89 -1.78 -7.54 19.16
N ARG A 90 -1.51 -6.25 19.35
CA ARG A 90 -0.43 -5.76 20.24
C ARG A 90 -0.65 -6.20 21.69
N TRP A 91 -1.88 -6.10 22.19
CA TRP A 91 -2.24 -6.56 23.53
C TRP A 91 -2.06 -8.07 23.67
N LEU A 92 -2.60 -8.86 22.74
CA LEU A 92 -2.42 -10.32 22.71
C LEU A 92 -0.92 -10.68 22.64
N GLY A 93 -0.11 -9.94 21.89
CA GLY A 93 1.33 -10.17 21.78
C GLY A 93 2.08 -10.10 23.11
N ARG A 94 1.59 -9.32 24.08
CA ARG A 94 2.13 -9.21 25.45
C ARG A 94 1.76 -10.37 26.36
N LEU A 95 0.70 -11.12 26.02
CA LEU A 95 0.19 -12.26 26.78
C LEU A 95 0.73 -13.61 26.26
N ARG A 96 1.73 -13.58 25.38
CA ARG A 96 2.36 -14.80 24.87
C ARG A 96 3.15 -15.49 25.98
N PRO A 97 3.18 -16.83 26.02
CA PRO A 97 2.72 -17.74 24.96
C PRO A 97 1.22 -18.09 24.98
N TYR A 98 0.49 -17.84 26.07
CA TYR A 98 -0.91 -18.29 26.27
C TYR A 98 -1.89 -17.78 25.20
N SER A 99 -1.60 -16.61 24.62
CA SER A 99 -2.43 -15.97 23.60
C SER A 99 -2.02 -16.29 22.15
N LEU A 100 -1.03 -17.15 21.90
CA LEU A 100 -0.40 -17.31 20.59
C LEU A 100 -1.42 -17.59 19.47
N GLY A 101 -2.36 -18.50 19.69
CA GLY A 101 -3.39 -18.82 18.71
C GLY A 101 -4.31 -17.63 18.38
N LEU A 102 -4.70 -16.85 19.38
CA LEU A 102 -5.50 -15.63 19.18
C LEU A 102 -4.69 -14.53 18.49
N TYR A 103 -3.41 -14.38 18.86
CA TYR A 103 -2.49 -13.45 18.24
C TYR A 103 -2.35 -13.73 16.73
N GLU A 104 -2.15 -14.98 16.34
CA GLU A 104 -2.05 -15.38 14.94
C GLU A 104 -3.35 -15.19 14.17
N ARG A 105 -4.50 -15.48 14.77
CA ARG A 105 -5.80 -15.21 14.14
C ARG A 105 -6.00 -13.71 13.91
N CYS A 106 -5.68 -12.88 14.91
CA CYS A 106 -5.73 -11.43 14.77
C CYS A 106 -4.78 -10.92 13.69
N LYS A 107 -3.55 -11.46 13.62
CA LYS A 107 -2.57 -11.13 12.57
C LYS A 107 -3.11 -11.45 11.17
N ARG A 108 -3.69 -12.64 10.98
CA ARG A 108 -4.30 -13.05 9.69
C ARG A 108 -5.49 -12.17 9.32
N TYR A 109 -6.30 -11.79 10.31
CA TYR A 109 -7.45 -10.92 10.08
C TYR A 109 -7.03 -9.49 9.68
N GLU A 110 -6.01 -8.93 10.35
CA GLU A 110 -5.40 -7.65 9.97
C GLU A 110 -4.91 -7.67 8.52
N GLN A 111 -4.15 -8.69 8.14
CA GLN A 111 -3.65 -8.85 6.77
C GLN A 111 -4.78 -8.97 5.75
N THR A 112 -5.88 -9.65 6.10
CA THR A 112 -7.07 -9.77 5.23
C THR A 112 -7.75 -8.40 5.04
N LEU A 113 -7.78 -7.56 6.07
CA LEU A 113 -8.31 -6.20 5.97
C LEU A 113 -7.44 -5.31 5.07
N GLU A 114 -6.12 -5.38 5.22
CA GLU A 114 -5.16 -4.66 4.37
C GLU A 114 -5.25 -5.13 2.91
N GLN A 115 -5.36 -6.43 2.65
CA GLN A 115 -5.59 -6.96 1.31
C GLN A 115 -6.88 -6.43 0.68
N ARG A 116 -7.96 -6.29 1.46
CA ARG A 116 -9.22 -5.67 1.01
C ARG A 116 -9.07 -4.18 0.73
N GLN A 117 -8.26 -3.44 1.50
CA GLN A 117 -7.96 -2.04 1.21
C GLN A 117 -7.20 -1.92 -0.12
N LEU A 118 -6.17 -2.73 -0.33
CA LEU A 118 -5.42 -2.75 -1.59
C LEU A 118 -6.32 -3.18 -2.76
N ALA A 119 -7.23 -4.14 -2.57
CA ALA A 119 -8.20 -4.50 -3.60
C ALA A 119 -9.15 -3.35 -3.97
N ALA A 120 -9.56 -2.52 -3.01
CA ALA A 120 -10.36 -1.33 -3.29
C ALA A 120 -9.54 -0.28 -4.06
N LEU A 121 -8.28 -0.06 -3.66
CA LEU A 121 -7.35 0.82 -4.36
C LEU A 121 -7.04 0.32 -5.78
N TRP A 122 -6.97 -0.99 -5.99
CA TRP A 122 -6.79 -1.60 -7.30
C TRP A 122 -7.97 -1.31 -8.24
N LYS A 123 -9.21 -1.36 -7.73
CA LYS A 123 -10.40 -0.99 -8.51
C LYS A 123 -10.36 0.47 -8.93
N LEU A 124 -10.05 1.38 -8.01
CA LEU A 124 -9.86 2.80 -8.31
C LEU A 124 -8.71 3.02 -9.29
N HIS A 125 -7.62 2.26 -9.16
CA HIS A 125 -6.52 2.31 -10.10
C HIS A 125 -6.95 1.92 -11.52
N ALA A 126 -7.85 0.95 -11.70
CA ALA A 126 -8.31 0.56 -13.04
C ALA A 126 -9.17 1.65 -13.74
N GLU A 127 -9.68 2.62 -13.00
CA GLU A 127 -10.47 3.73 -13.55
C GLU A 127 -9.58 4.76 -14.27
N ARG A 128 -10.20 5.52 -15.19
CA ARG A 128 -9.52 6.58 -15.93
C ARG A 128 -9.68 7.91 -15.20
N TRP A 129 -8.55 8.47 -14.79
CA TRP A 129 -8.45 9.74 -14.07
C TRP A 129 -7.39 10.61 -14.74
N PRO A 130 -7.42 11.95 -14.56
CA PRO A 130 -6.33 12.82 -14.98
C PRO A 130 -4.99 12.41 -14.34
N GLU A 131 -3.90 12.64 -15.06
CA GLU A 131 -2.56 12.14 -14.72
C GLU A 131 -1.59 13.30 -14.50
N ASP A 132 -1.84 14.08 -13.45
CA ASP A 132 -1.24 15.41 -13.33
C ASP A 132 0.00 15.43 -12.44
N ARG A 133 0.07 14.57 -11.41
CA ARG A 133 1.11 14.65 -10.36
C ARG A 133 1.81 13.31 -10.07
N PRO A 134 3.09 13.32 -9.66
CA PRO A 134 3.76 12.11 -9.20
C PRO A 134 3.06 11.53 -7.97
N ALA A 135 2.80 10.21 -7.98
CA ALA A 135 2.08 9.55 -6.89
C ALA A 135 2.80 9.66 -5.54
N LEU A 136 4.13 9.55 -5.53
CA LEU A 136 4.95 9.67 -4.31
C LEU A 136 4.87 11.09 -3.72
N GLU A 137 4.79 12.12 -4.56
CA GLU A 137 4.69 13.52 -4.12
C GLU A 137 3.35 13.77 -3.41
N LEU A 138 2.25 13.29 -3.98
CA LEU A 138 0.91 13.38 -3.36
C LEU A 138 0.88 12.74 -1.97
N ALA A 139 1.45 11.53 -1.87
CA ALA A 139 1.58 10.83 -0.60
C ALA A 139 2.48 11.58 0.40
N GLY A 140 3.62 12.10 -0.07
CA GLY A 140 4.55 12.88 0.73
C GLY A 140 3.91 14.14 1.30
N GLN A 141 3.14 14.86 0.49
CA GLN A 141 2.39 16.06 0.90
C GLN A 141 1.31 15.71 1.93
N GLN A 142 0.52 14.64 1.71
CA GLN A 142 -0.54 14.25 2.65
C GLN A 142 0.00 13.90 4.04
N TYR A 143 1.12 13.17 4.11
CA TYR A 143 1.66 12.69 5.39
C TYR A 143 2.78 13.58 5.96
N GLY A 144 3.06 14.73 5.34
CA GLY A 144 4.11 15.64 5.79
C GLY A 144 5.48 14.98 5.84
N LEU A 145 5.80 14.20 4.79
CA LEU A 145 7.11 13.60 4.62
C LEU A 145 8.12 14.67 4.19
N LEU A 146 9.23 14.75 4.91
CA LEU A 146 10.33 15.65 4.58
C LEU A 146 10.97 15.25 3.24
N GLN A 147 11.63 16.20 2.58
CA GLN A 147 12.27 15.94 1.29
C GLN A 147 13.26 14.76 1.33
N LYS A 148 14.02 14.63 2.43
CA LYS A 148 14.92 13.48 2.66
C LYS A 148 14.17 12.14 2.78
N GLU A 149 12.96 12.14 3.34
CA GLU A 149 12.13 10.94 3.51
C GLU A 149 11.53 10.53 2.17
N GLN A 150 11.08 11.51 1.38
CA GLN A 150 10.60 11.29 0.01
C GLN A 150 11.72 10.76 -0.90
N ALA A 151 12.94 11.31 -0.79
CA ALA A 151 14.10 10.84 -1.53
C ALA A 151 14.49 9.40 -1.14
N ARG A 152 14.52 9.09 0.16
CA ARG A 152 14.74 7.71 0.66
C ARG A 152 13.69 6.75 0.10
N TRP A 153 12.42 7.16 0.08
CA TRP A 153 11.34 6.34 -0.44
C TRP A 153 11.47 6.07 -1.93
N ALA A 154 11.76 7.10 -2.73
CA ALA A 154 12.02 6.94 -4.16
C ALA A 154 13.22 6.01 -4.41
N GLY A 155 14.31 6.18 -3.67
CA GLY A 155 15.48 5.30 -3.78
C GLY A 155 15.21 3.84 -3.42
N LEU A 156 14.34 3.58 -2.43
CA LEU A 156 13.87 2.22 -2.12
C LEU A 156 13.08 1.61 -3.29
N LEU A 157 12.24 2.41 -3.95
CA LEU A 157 11.47 1.98 -5.11
C LEU A 157 12.36 1.67 -6.31
N ASP A 158 13.36 2.52 -6.57
CA ASP A 158 14.32 2.33 -7.65
C ASP A 158 15.20 1.08 -7.42
N SER A 159 15.69 0.89 -6.19
CA SER A 159 16.43 -0.30 -5.80
C SER A 159 15.60 -1.58 -5.98
N TYR A 160 14.31 -1.55 -5.60
CA TYR A 160 13.42 -2.68 -5.80
C TYR A 160 13.19 -3.00 -7.29
N LYS A 161 13.03 -1.97 -8.13
CA LYS A 161 12.88 -2.14 -9.58
C LYS A 161 14.15 -2.72 -10.22
N ALA A 162 15.33 -2.27 -9.80
CA ALA A 162 16.60 -2.77 -10.31
C ALA A 162 16.81 -4.27 -10.04
N ASN A 163 16.33 -4.78 -8.90
CA ASN A 163 16.45 -6.19 -8.53
C ASN A 163 15.41 -7.11 -9.21
N ARG A 164 14.51 -6.58 -10.01
CA ARG A 164 13.48 -7.34 -10.74
C ARG A 164 13.74 -7.47 -12.25
N VAL A 165 14.82 -6.88 -12.74
CA VAL A 165 15.35 -7.05 -14.11
C VAL A 165 16.34 -8.20 -14.11
#